data_AF-A0A674H257-F1
#
_entry.id   AF-A0A674H257-F1
#
_cell.length_a   1.000
_cell.length_b   1.000
_cell.length_c   1.000
_cell.angle_alpha   90.00
_cell.angle_beta   90.00
_cell.angle_gamma   90.00
#
_symmetry.space_group_name_H-M   'P 1'
#
loop_
_entity.id
_entity.type
_entity.pdbx_description
1 polymer ?
#
loop_
_entity_poly.entity_id
_entity_poly.type
_entity_poly.pdbx_seq_one_letter_code
_entity_poly.pdbx_strand_id
1 'polypeptide(L)'
;LRPGMAIYVQGVPAPFRVNLAAGPEEEADVALHLNPRFGAGVAVLNSRRGGRWGDEQRRELHPLCPGGPFEIVISVTPEGYRILVNGTFYEEFPHRLPPELVTAVNVDGDLELGSVSVLGGGESGGSWGGCWDLGGPSRSSPPSRGGLLPKKTIVIKGFIPLHANRFHINLRAGPGGDVVLHLNPRMDEDDAVVRNSFLGGSWGHEERDISCCSPFLRGRYFDLSIRCGNHRFKVFAEGQPLFHFHHRVPAGPHVDVLEIEGDVVLSYVHF
;
A
#
# COMPACT_ATOMS: atom_id res chain seq x y z
N LEU A 1 -17.82 7.46 5.01
CA LEU A 1 -16.90 7.37 3.83
C LEU A 1 -17.49 8.15 2.65
N ARG A 2 -16.74 8.41 1.56
CA ARG A 2 -17.23 9.07 0.33
C ARG A 2 -16.54 8.48 -0.91
N PRO A 3 -17.12 8.60 -2.12
CA PRO A 3 -16.44 8.21 -3.35
C PRO A 3 -15.05 8.83 -3.49
N GLY A 4 -14.07 8.05 -3.92
CA GLY A 4 -12.65 8.43 -3.98
C GLY A 4 -11.85 8.11 -2.72
N MET A 5 -12.51 7.74 -1.61
CA MET A 5 -11.82 7.18 -0.44
C MET A 5 -11.51 5.70 -0.63
N ALA A 6 -10.53 5.19 0.12
CA ALA A 6 -10.22 3.77 0.16
C ALA A 6 -9.95 3.29 1.59
N ILE A 7 -10.27 2.04 1.87
CA ILE A 7 -9.92 1.34 3.10
C ILE A 7 -8.89 0.29 2.74
N TYR A 8 -7.81 0.28 3.50
CA TYR A 8 -6.73 -0.67 3.37
C TYR A 8 -6.75 -1.58 4.59
N VAL A 9 -6.83 -2.89 4.39
CA VAL A 9 -6.79 -3.91 5.45
C VAL A 9 -5.77 -4.97 5.07
N GLN A 10 -4.93 -5.33 6.03
CA GLN A 10 -3.80 -6.17 5.74
C GLN A 10 -3.44 -7.02 6.96
N GLY A 11 -3.10 -8.28 6.74
CA GLY A 11 -2.75 -9.18 7.83
C GLY A 11 -2.34 -10.57 7.35
N VAL A 12 -2.20 -11.49 8.30
CA VAL A 12 -2.11 -12.93 8.04
C VAL A 12 -3.41 -13.55 8.55
N PRO A 13 -4.20 -14.20 7.69
CA PRO A 13 -5.54 -14.63 8.01
C PRO A 13 -5.54 -15.97 8.74
N ALA A 14 -6.18 -16.03 9.90
CA ALA A 14 -7.11 -17.13 10.17
C ALA A 14 -8.56 -16.61 9.95
N PRO A 15 -9.63 -17.34 10.29
CA PRO A 15 -11.01 -16.88 10.03
C PRO A 15 -11.22 -15.43 10.48
N PHE A 16 -11.50 -14.54 9.52
CA PHE A 16 -11.66 -13.11 9.77
C PHE A 16 -12.88 -12.54 9.06
N ARG A 17 -13.23 -11.31 9.41
CA ARG A 17 -14.20 -10.49 8.71
C ARG A 17 -13.81 -9.02 8.75
N VAL A 18 -14.14 -8.31 7.69
CA VAL A 18 -14.03 -6.85 7.60
C VAL A 18 -15.44 -6.27 7.49
N ASN A 19 -15.78 -5.36 8.39
CA ASN A 19 -17.06 -4.66 8.40
C ASN A 19 -16.82 -3.16 8.22
N LEU A 20 -17.48 -2.58 7.21
CA LEU A 20 -17.67 -1.13 7.10
C LEU A 20 -18.99 -0.78 7.79
N ALA A 21 -18.91 -0.31 9.04
CA ALA A 21 -20.05 -0.14 9.93
C ALA A 21 -20.46 1.33 10.10
N ALA A 22 -21.76 1.54 10.33
CA ALA A 22 -22.36 2.86 10.56
C ALA A 22 -22.11 3.41 11.98
N GLY A 23 -21.47 2.62 12.84
CA GLY A 23 -21.06 2.96 14.18
C GLY A 23 -20.09 1.91 14.72
N PRO A 24 -19.42 2.17 15.85
CA PRO A 24 -18.48 1.24 16.47
C PRO A 24 -19.17 0.07 17.21
N GLU A 25 -20.48 0.19 17.46
CA GLU A 25 -21.29 -0.79 18.20
C GLU A 25 -21.49 -2.09 17.41
N GLU A 26 -21.60 -3.23 18.09
CA GLU A 26 -21.76 -4.54 17.45
C GLU A 26 -23.09 -4.67 16.69
N GLU A 27 -24.12 -3.96 17.14
CA GLU A 27 -25.46 -3.92 16.55
C GLU A 27 -25.58 -2.92 15.39
N ALA A 28 -24.56 -2.10 15.16
CA ALA A 28 -24.61 -1.06 14.13
C ALA A 28 -24.88 -1.63 12.74
N ASP A 29 -25.53 -0.86 11.89
CA ASP A 29 -25.73 -1.26 10.50
C ASP A 29 -24.38 -1.43 9.79
N VAL A 30 -24.28 -2.44 8.92
CA VAL A 30 -23.05 -2.78 8.18
C VAL A 30 -23.30 -2.54 6.70
N ALA A 31 -22.61 -1.55 6.13
CA ALA A 31 -22.70 -1.22 4.71
C ALA A 31 -22.04 -2.28 3.83
N LEU A 32 -20.90 -2.80 4.28
CA LEU A 32 -20.20 -3.92 3.64
C LEU A 32 -19.63 -4.85 4.71
N HIS A 33 -20.02 -6.11 4.63
CA HIS A 33 -19.44 -7.22 5.37
C HIS A 33 -18.69 -8.10 4.39
N LEU A 34 -17.39 -8.27 4.58
CA LEU A 34 -16.56 -9.23 3.84
C LEU A 34 -16.10 -10.31 4.80
N ASN A 35 -16.53 -11.55 4.58
CA ASN A 35 -16.22 -12.68 5.44
C ASN A 35 -15.73 -13.90 4.65
N PRO A 36 -14.40 -14.09 4.58
CA PRO A 36 -13.80 -15.33 4.09
C PRO A 36 -14.12 -16.50 5.03
N ARG A 37 -14.81 -17.52 4.49
CA ARG A 37 -15.15 -18.76 5.19
C ARG A 37 -14.26 -19.88 4.65
N PHE A 38 -13.03 -19.94 5.16
CA PHE A 38 -11.98 -20.85 4.69
C PHE A 38 -12.42 -22.33 4.61
N GLY A 39 -13.12 -22.85 5.62
CA GLY A 39 -13.59 -24.23 5.62
C GLY A 39 -14.63 -24.56 4.55
N ALA A 40 -15.34 -23.56 4.02
CA ALA A 40 -16.30 -23.70 2.93
C ALA A 40 -15.73 -23.28 1.56
N GLY A 41 -14.50 -22.78 1.50
CA GLY A 41 -13.86 -22.34 0.27
C GLY A 41 -14.51 -21.13 -0.40
N VAL A 42 -15.26 -20.31 0.35
CA VAL A 42 -15.98 -19.14 -0.18
C VAL A 42 -15.75 -17.90 0.67
N ALA A 43 -15.79 -16.72 0.05
CA ALA A 43 -16.01 -15.46 0.75
C ALA A 43 -17.46 -15.00 0.59
N VAL A 44 -18.02 -14.46 1.66
CA VAL A 44 -19.38 -13.91 1.68
C VAL A 44 -19.30 -12.39 1.79
N LEU A 45 -19.98 -11.72 0.88
CA LEU A 45 -20.22 -10.29 0.91
C LEU A 45 -21.69 -10.01 1.22
N ASN A 46 -21.97 -9.11 2.16
CA ASN A 46 -23.34 -8.76 2.52
C ASN A 46 -23.44 -7.37 3.16
N SER A 47 -24.65 -6.94 3.49
CA SER A 47 -24.94 -5.77 4.31
C SER A 47 -25.96 -6.12 5.40
N ARG A 48 -25.90 -5.43 6.54
CA ARG A 48 -26.84 -5.57 7.64
C ARG A 48 -27.57 -4.24 7.86
N ARG A 49 -28.89 -4.25 7.87
CA ARG A 49 -29.73 -3.06 8.10
C ARG A 49 -30.83 -3.35 9.12
N GLY A 50 -30.92 -2.55 10.18
CA GLY A 50 -31.85 -2.75 11.28
C GLY A 50 -31.73 -4.13 11.91
N GLY A 51 -30.49 -4.59 12.12
CA GLY A 51 -30.16 -5.90 12.71
C GLY A 51 -30.38 -7.12 11.80
N ARG A 52 -30.82 -6.94 10.55
CA ARG A 52 -31.07 -8.04 9.60
C ARG A 52 -30.06 -8.06 8.46
N TRP A 53 -29.50 -9.23 8.18
CA TRP A 53 -28.65 -9.47 7.01
C TRP A 53 -29.50 -9.50 5.73
N GLY A 54 -28.96 -8.92 4.65
CA GLY A 54 -29.56 -9.01 3.32
C GLY A 54 -29.14 -10.26 2.55
N ASP A 55 -29.25 -10.21 1.22
CA ASP A 55 -28.86 -11.32 0.35
C ASP A 55 -27.34 -11.50 0.28
N GLU A 56 -26.85 -12.70 0.59
CA GLU A 56 -25.43 -13.04 0.50
C GLU A 56 -24.96 -13.04 -0.97
N GLN A 57 -23.88 -12.32 -1.25
CA GLN A 57 -23.09 -12.52 -2.48
C GLN A 57 -21.91 -13.42 -2.13
N ARG A 58 -21.83 -14.57 -2.79
CA ARG A 58 -20.78 -15.56 -2.54
C ARG A 58 -19.77 -15.54 -3.68
N ARG A 59 -18.49 -15.58 -3.33
CA ARG A 59 -17.35 -15.64 -4.27
C ARG A 59 -16.38 -16.73 -3.86
N GLU A 60 -15.61 -17.20 -4.82
CA GLU A 60 -14.52 -18.13 -4.54
C GLU A 60 -13.50 -17.46 -3.62
N LEU A 61 -12.88 -18.26 -2.75
CA LEU A 61 -11.97 -17.73 -1.74
C LEU A 61 -10.68 -17.16 -2.36
N HIS A 62 -10.21 -17.74 -3.47
CA HIS A 62 -9.00 -17.28 -4.15
C HIS A 62 -9.08 -15.79 -4.52
N PRO A 63 -8.06 -14.95 -4.24
CA PRO A 63 -6.70 -15.31 -3.83
C PRO A 63 -6.44 -15.31 -2.31
N LEU A 64 -7.46 -15.31 -1.46
CA LEU A 64 -7.29 -15.45 -0.01
C LEU A 64 -6.97 -16.90 0.34
N CYS A 65 -5.83 -17.12 1.00
CA CYS A 65 -5.38 -18.43 1.45
C CYS A 65 -5.30 -18.47 2.98
N PRO A 66 -5.80 -19.51 3.66
CA PRO A 66 -5.64 -19.62 5.11
C PRO A 66 -4.15 -19.64 5.49
N GLY A 67 -3.76 -18.85 6.49
CA GLY A 67 -2.37 -18.70 6.95
C GLY A 67 -1.44 -17.96 5.98
N GLY A 68 -1.91 -17.58 4.78
CA GLY A 68 -1.13 -16.83 3.80
C GLY A 68 -1.42 -15.34 3.90
N PRO A 69 -0.42 -14.44 3.87
CA PRO A 69 -0.63 -13.00 3.99
C PRO A 69 -1.65 -12.49 2.96
N PHE A 70 -2.49 -11.55 3.39
CA PHE A 70 -3.42 -10.87 2.50
C PHE A 70 -3.30 -9.36 2.60
N GLU A 71 -3.59 -8.74 1.47
CA GLU A 71 -3.91 -7.34 1.32
C GLU A 71 -5.33 -7.22 0.76
N ILE A 72 -6.16 -6.41 1.39
CA ILE A 72 -7.49 -6.04 0.89
C ILE A 72 -7.53 -4.52 0.75
N VAL A 73 -7.83 -4.06 -0.47
CA VAL A 73 -8.12 -2.65 -0.74
C VAL A 73 -9.58 -2.52 -1.13
N ILE A 74 -10.33 -1.74 -0.36
CA ILE A 74 -11.74 -1.46 -0.60
C ILE A 74 -11.85 0.01 -1.02
N SER A 75 -11.97 0.25 -2.31
CA SER A 75 -12.16 1.58 -2.88
C SER A 75 -13.65 1.93 -2.94
N VAL A 76 -14.00 3.11 -2.46
CA VAL A 76 -15.38 3.63 -2.53
C VAL A 76 -15.55 4.30 -3.89
N THR A 77 -16.39 3.74 -4.74
CA THR A 77 -16.80 4.32 -6.03
C THR A 77 -18.20 4.93 -5.89
N PRO A 78 -18.67 5.73 -6.86
CA PRO A 78 -20.06 6.17 -6.89
C PRO A 78 -21.07 5.00 -6.94
N GLU A 79 -20.70 3.88 -7.57
CA GLU A 79 -21.57 2.72 -7.81
C GLU A 79 -21.52 1.69 -6.67
N GLY A 80 -20.40 1.57 -5.97
CA GLY A 80 -20.22 0.54 -4.94
C GLY A 80 -18.88 0.57 -4.23
N TYR A 81 -18.50 -0.58 -3.69
CA TYR A 81 -17.20 -0.86 -3.13
C TYR A 81 -16.44 -1.77 -4.09
N ARG A 82 -15.37 -1.26 -4.68
CA ARG A 82 -14.46 -2.04 -5.51
C ARG A 82 -13.39 -2.66 -4.61
N ILE A 83 -13.30 -3.99 -4.62
CA ILE A 83 -12.44 -4.78 -3.74
C ILE A 83 -11.31 -5.38 -4.56
N LEU A 84 -10.09 -5.09 -4.14
CA LEU A 84 -8.87 -5.76 -4.60
C LEU A 84 -8.36 -6.67 -3.49
N VAL A 85 -7.92 -7.87 -3.84
CA VAL A 85 -7.20 -8.77 -2.94
C VAL A 85 -5.83 -9.05 -3.54
N ASN A 86 -4.76 -8.79 -2.78
CA ASN A 86 -3.37 -8.98 -3.22
C ASN A 86 -3.10 -8.29 -4.58
N GLY A 87 -3.54 -7.03 -4.71
CA GLY A 87 -3.41 -6.24 -5.94
C GLY A 87 -4.31 -6.68 -7.12
N THR A 88 -5.02 -7.80 -7.02
CA THR A 88 -5.88 -8.33 -8.09
C THR A 88 -7.33 -7.95 -7.85
N PHE A 89 -8.07 -7.62 -8.91
CA PHE A 89 -9.50 -7.37 -8.81
C PHE A 89 -10.21 -8.62 -8.28
N TYR A 90 -10.99 -8.44 -7.21
CA TYR A 90 -11.70 -9.52 -6.55
C TYR A 90 -13.20 -9.43 -6.78
N GLU A 91 -13.81 -8.29 -6.42
CA GLU A 91 -15.27 -8.10 -6.56
C GLU A 91 -15.65 -6.62 -6.56
N GLU A 92 -16.82 -6.29 -7.11
CA GLU A 92 -17.48 -5.00 -6.93
C GLU A 92 -18.82 -5.20 -6.22
N PHE A 93 -18.94 -4.70 -4.98
CA PHE A 93 -20.14 -4.83 -4.17
C PHE A 93 -20.98 -3.54 -4.25
N PRO A 94 -22.20 -3.56 -4.81
CA PRO A 94 -23.01 -2.35 -4.97
C PRO A 94 -23.43 -1.76 -3.63
N HIS A 95 -23.54 -0.44 -3.55
CA HIS A 95 -23.98 0.25 -2.33
C HIS A 95 -25.41 -0.17 -1.95
N ARG A 96 -25.56 -0.87 -0.82
CA ARG A 96 -26.88 -1.16 -0.21
C ARG A 96 -27.24 -0.19 0.90
N LEU A 97 -26.25 0.51 1.44
CA LEU A 97 -26.38 1.63 2.37
C LEU A 97 -25.52 2.79 1.84
N PRO A 98 -25.91 4.06 2.08
CA PRO A 98 -25.08 5.20 1.73
C PRO A 98 -23.69 5.09 2.38
N PRO A 99 -22.58 5.20 1.62
CA PRO A 99 -21.23 5.08 2.16
C PRO A 99 -20.90 6.17 3.19
N GLU A 100 -21.63 7.29 3.18
CA GLU A 100 -21.50 8.39 4.13
C GLU A 100 -21.85 7.97 5.55
N LEU A 101 -22.71 6.96 5.72
CA LEU A 101 -23.07 6.43 7.03
C LEU A 101 -21.91 5.68 7.69
N VAL A 102 -20.96 5.16 6.91
CA VAL A 102 -19.83 4.39 7.47
C VAL A 102 -18.90 5.31 8.26
N THR A 103 -18.81 5.03 9.56
CA THR A 103 -18.00 5.76 10.54
C THR A 103 -16.96 4.86 11.25
N ALA A 104 -17.07 3.54 11.13
CA ALA A 104 -16.15 2.58 11.73
C ALA A 104 -15.73 1.48 10.75
N VAL A 105 -14.49 1.02 10.87
CA VAL A 105 -13.98 -0.18 10.20
C VAL A 105 -13.64 -1.20 11.27
N ASN A 106 -14.41 -2.29 11.34
CA ASN A 106 -14.19 -3.34 12.32
C ASN A 106 -13.56 -4.54 11.60
N VAL A 107 -12.41 -4.99 12.11
CA VAL A 107 -11.73 -6.18 11.61
C VAL A 107 -11.67 -7.17 12.77
N ASP A 108 -12.48 -8.22 12.67
CA ASP A 108 -12.63 -9.22 13.74
C ASP A 108 -12.13 -10.59 13.26
N GLY A 109 -11.85 -11.45 14.23
CA GLY A 109 -11.49 -12.85 14.02
C GLY A 109 -10.11 -13.18 14.60
N ASP A 110 -9.65 -14.39 14.33
CA ASP A 110 -8.32 -14.85 14.73
C ASP A 110 -7.29 -14.47 13.67
N LEU A 111 -7.02 -13.17 13.47
CA LEU A 111 -6.01 -12.74 12.52
C LEU A 111 -4.86 -11.99 13.20
N GLU A 112 -3.67 -12.13 12.62
CA GLU A 112 -2.58 -11.19 12.90
C GLU A 112 -2.77 -9.98 11.99
N LEU A 113 -3.36 -8.93 12.55
CA LEU A 113 -3.61 -7.69 11.84
C LEU A 113 -2.30 -6.90 11.68
N GLY A 114 -1.92 -6.63 10.43
CA GLY A 114 -0.77 -5.80 10.12
C GLY A 114 -1.13 -4.31 10.18
N SER A 115 -2.10 -3.88 9.36
CA SER A 115 -2.58 -2.50 9.38
C SER A 115 -4.02 -2.36 8.91
N VAL A 116 -4.67 -1.31 9.41
CA VAL A 116 -5.92 -0.77 8.86
C VAL A 116 -5.70 0.71 8.62
N SER A 117 -6.03 1.20 7.43
CA SER A 117 -5.89 2.62 7.08
C SER A 117 -7.06 3.08 6.24
N VAL A 118 -7.50 4.32 6.47
CA VAL A 118 -8.54 4.98 5.67
C VAL A 118 -7.88 6.14 4.91
N LEU A 119 -8.03 6.15 3.59
CA LEU A 119 -7.34 7.04 2.66
C LEU A 119 -8.36 7.96 1.96
N GLY A 120 -7.95 9.19 1.62
CA GLY A 120 -8.74 10.12 0.80
C GLY A 120 -9.70 11.06 1.56
N GLY A 121 -9.53 11.24 2.88
CA GLY A 121 -10.40 12.11 3.71
C GLY A 121 -9.95 13.56 3.90
N GLY A 122 -8.94 14.04 3.16
CA GLY A 122 -8.38 15.38 3.35
C GLY A 122 -9.11 16.45 2.54
N GLU A 123 -9.87 17.32 3.19
CA GLU A 123 -10.26 18.64 2.66
C GLU A 123 -9.00 19.52 2.56
N SER A 124 -8.22 19.39 1.49
CA SER A 124 -7.29 20.44 1.05
C SER A 124 -7.01 20.24 -0.44
N GLY A 125 -7.28 21.29 -1.21
CA GLY A 125 -7.19 21.28 -2.68
C GLY A 125 -5.86 20.74 -3.20
N GLY A 126 -5.97 19.68 -4.00
CA GLY A 126 -4.89 19.09 -4.77
C GLY A 126 -5.43 17.82 -5.41
N SER A 127 -5.75 17.86 -6.69
CA SER A 127 -6.19 16.70 -7.46
C SER A 127 -5.07 15.65 -7.49
N TRP A 128 -5.18 14.61 -6.66
CA TRP A 128 -4.20 13.52 -6.59
C TRP A 128 -4.92 12.18 -6.42
N GLY A 129 -5.54 11.74 -7.50
CA GLY A 129 -6.07 10.39 -7.69
C GLY A 129 -5.64 9.88 -9.06
N GLY A 130 -4.34 9.66 -9.25
CA GLY A 130 -3.84 8.95 -10.42
C GLY A 130 -4.08 7.45 -10.26
N CYS A 131 -4.69 6.83 -11.27
CA CYS A 131 -4.97 5.40 -11.31
C CYS A 131 -3.63 4.64 -11.36
N TRP A 132 -3.28 3.97 -10.26
CA TRP A 132 -2.16 3.02 -10.25
C TRP A 132 -2.67 1.70 -10.83
N ASP A 133 -2.05 1.23 -11.91
CA ASP A 133 -2.31 -0.10 -12.44
C ASP A 133 -1.51 -1.11 -11.61
N LEU A 134 -2.16 -1.68 -10.59
CA LEU A 134 -1.55 -2.58 -9.61
C LEU A 134 -1.35 -4.02 -10.16
N GLY A 135 -1.68 -4.29 -11.43
CA GLY A 135 -1.73 -5.63 -12.01
C GLY A 135 -0.47 -6.15 -12.72
N GLY A 136 0.65 -5.40 -12.75
CA GLY A 136 1.85 -5.77 -13.55
C GLY A 136 3.17 -5.88 -12.77
N PRO A 137 4.18 -6.57 -13.33
CA PRO A 137 5.50 -6.81 -12.70
C PRO A 137 6.43 -5.59 -12.67
N SER A 138 6.12 -4.53 -13.43
CA SER A 138 6.88 -3.28 -13.49
C SER A 138 5.91 -2.12 -13.16
N ARG A 139 6.19 -1.38 -12.09
CA ARG A 139 5.34 -0.29 -11.61
C ARG A 139 6.09 1.04 -11.67
N SER A 140 5.82 1.83 -12.71
CA SER A 140 6.27 3.22 -12.80
C SER A 140 5.10 4.17 -12.58
N SER A 141 5.22 5.15 -11.68
CA SER A 141 4.24 6.21 -11.57
C SER A 141 4.26 7.08 -12.84
N PRO A 142 3.11 7.61 -13.32
CA PRO A 142 3.16 8.71 -14.27
C PRO A 142 3.95 9.89 -13.68
N PRO A 143 4.60 10.72 -14.52
CA PRO A 143 5.39 11.86 -14.05
C PRO A 143 4.59 12.73 -13.08
N SER A 144 5.08 12.89 -11.85
CA SER A 144 4.43 13.77 -10.87
C SER A 144 4.46 15.22 -11.39
N ARG A 145 3.28 15.87 -11.50
CA ARG A 145 3.21 17.29 -11.88
C ARG A 145 3.91 18.13 -10.79
N GLY A 146 5.18 18.47 -11.04
CA GLY A 146 5.99 19.34 -10.17
C GLY A 146 7.24 18.68 -9.57
N GLY A 147 7.53 17.41 -9.86
CA GLY A 147 8.73 16.68 -9.43
C GLY A 147 9.01 16.70 -7.91
N LEU A 148 10.21 16.32 -7.50
CA LEU A 148 10.57 16.11 -6.09
C LEU A 148 11.19 17.37 -5.46
N LEU A 149 10.36 18.39 -5.23
CA LEU A 149 10.77 19.61 -4.54
C LEU A 149 11.15 19.36 -3.07
N PRO A 150 12.06 20.16 -2.48
CA PRO A 150 12.31 20.12 -1.05
C PRO A 150 11.02 20.22 -0.24
N LYS A 151 10.94 19.46 0.84
CA LYS A 151 9.79 19.27 1.75
C LYS A 151 8.71 18.30 1.25
N LYS A 152 8.75 17.80 0.01
CA LYS A 152 7.90 16.68 -0.40
C LYS A 152 8.28 15.38 0.31
N THR A 153 7.28 14.55 0.58
CA THR A 153 7.46 13.28 1.30
C THR A 153 6.74 12.19 0.54
N ILE A 154 7.49 11.24 0.03
CA ILE A 154 6.93 10.04 -0.57
C ILE A 154 6.72 9.02 0.54
N VAL A 155 5.51 8.48 0.66
CA VAL A 155 5.20 7.37 1.57
C VAL A 155 4.91 6.14 0.73
N ILE A 156 5.59 5.05 1.02
CA ILE A 156 5.49 3.77 0.33
C ILE A 156 5.24 2.72 1.39
N LYS A 157 4.13 1.99 1.27
CA LYS A 157 3.87 0.82 2.11
C LYS A 157 3.77 -0.41 1.23
N GLY A 158 4.10 -1.56 1.80
CA GLY A 158 4.01 -2.82 1.09
C GLY A 158 4.34 -4.04 1.94
N PHE A 159 4.35 -5.18 1.28
CA PHE A 159 4.67 -6.50 1.82
C PHE A 159 5.87 -7.09 1.10
N ILE A 160 6.70 -7.80 1.85
CA ILE A 160 7.82 -8.56 1.30
C ILE A 160 7.45 -10.04 1.34
N PRO A 161 7.28 -10.71 0.19
CA PRO A 161 7.00 -12.15 0.13
C PRO A 161 8.01 -13.00 0.90
N LEU A 162 7.58 -14.16 1.42
CA LEU A 162 8.46 -15.10 2.11
C LEU A 162 9.61 -15.62 1.24
N HIS A 163 9.44 -15.61 -0.09
CA HIS A 163 10.44 -16.04 -1.06
C HIS A 163 11.22 -14.87 -1.69
N ALA A 164 11.07 -13.66 -1.16
CA ALA A 164 11.70 -12.48 -1.72
C ALA A 164 13.23 -12.56 -1.59
N ASN A 165 13.94 -12.25 -2.67
CA ASN A 165 15.37 -12.09 -2.70
C ASN A 165 15.74 -10.61 -2.66
N ARG A 166 15.15 -9.80 -3.53
CA ARG A 166 15.46 -8.37 -3.63
C ARG A 166 14.36 -7.59 -4.33
N PHE A 167 14.22 -6.31 -3.97
CA PHE A 167 13.42 -5.36 -4.72
C PHE A 167 14.10 -3.99 -4.70
N HIS A 168 13.66 -3.06 -5.55
CA HIS A 168 14.23 -1.73 -5.56
C HIS A 168 13.18 -0.63 -5.73
N ILE A 169 13.52 0.54 -5.22
CA ILE A 169 12.76 1.79 -5.31
C ILE A 169 13.69 2.83 -5.93
N ASN A 170 13.32 3.33 -7.10
CA ASN A 170 14.07 4.30 -7.88
C ASN A 170 13.32 5.64 -7.93
N LEU A 171 14.02 6.73 -7.64
CA LEU A 171 13.61 8.09 -7.97
C LEU A 171 14.38 8.53 -9.21
N ARG A 172 13.69 8.71 -10.33
CA ARG A 172 14.30 8.96 -11.64
C ARG A 172 14.03 10.37 -12.14
N ALA A 173 14.99 10.87 -12.90
CA ALA A 173 14.94 12.16 -13.59
C ALA A 173 14.23 12.04 -14.96
N GLY A 174 12.91 11.86 -14.97
CA GLY A 174 12.15 11.56 -16.18
C GLY A 174 12.11 10.07 -16.56
N PRO A 175 11.23 9.68 -17.50
CA PRO A 175 11.16 8.30 -18.00
C PRO A 175 12.47 7.89 -18.69
N GLY A 176 13.10 6.81 -18.21
CA GLY A 176 14.39 6.35 -18.74
C GLY A 176 15.59 7.23 -18.37
N GLY A 177 15.38 8.27 -17.56
CA GLY A 177 16.45 9.14 -17.10
C GLY A 177 17.29 8.55 -15.97
N ASP A 178 18.24 9.37 -15.51
CA ASP A 178 19.16 9.07 -14.40
C ASP A 178 18.39 8.69 -13.13
N VAL A 179 18.95 7.75 -12.36
CA VAL A 179 18.41 7.35 -11.05
C VAL A 179 19.09 8.20 -9.99
N VAL A 180 18.36 9.18 -9.46
CA VAL A 180 18.87 10.11 -8.43
C VAL A 180 19.02 9.41 -7.09
N LEU A 181 18.06 8.55 -6.74
CA LEU A 181 18.12 7.64 -5.59
C LEU A 181 17.69 6.26 -6.04
N HIS A 182 18.59 5.30 -5.91
CA HIS A 182 18.31 3.87 -5.95
C HIS A 182 18.34 3.36 -4.52
N LEU A 183 17.26 2.75 -4.06
CA LEU A 183 17.17 2.05 -2.79
C LEU A 183 16.86 0.58 -3.09
N ASN A 184 17.74 -0.33 -2.70
CA ASN A 184 17.64 -1.74 -3.03
C ASN A 184 17.88 -2.62 -1.80
N PRO A 185 16.79 -3.00 -1.10
CA PRO A 185 16.82 -4.06 -0.10
C PRO A 185 17.13 -5.41 -0.74
N ARG A 186 18.08 -6.13 -0.15
CA ARG A 186 18.61 -7.43 -0.61
C ARG A 186 18.58 -8.43 0.55
N MET A 187 17.47 -9.14 0.69
CA MET A 187 17.25 -10.15 1.73
C MET A 187 18.07 -11.43 1.49
N ASP A 188 18.67 -11.55 0.30
CA ASP A 188 19.63 -12.60 -0.07
C ASP A 188 21.09 -12.24 0.21
N GLU A 189 21.38 -10.99 0.61
CA GLU A 189 22.72 -10.50 0.98
C GLU A 189 22.72 -9.97 2.43
N ASP A 190 22.54 -10.85 3.41
CA ASP A 190 22.51 -10.52 4.85
C ASP A 190 21.55 -9.37 5.21
N ASP A 191 20.38 -9.36 4.57
CA ASP A 191 19.35 -8.32 4.70
C ASP A 191 19.88 -6.89 4.42
N ALA A 192 20.89 -6.75 3.56
CA ALA A 192 21.49 -5.46 3.24
C ALA A 192 20.50 -4.47 2.59
N VAL A 193 20.67 -3.19 2.90
CA VAL A 193 19.93 -2.08 2.27
C VAL A 193 20.92 -1.21 1.48
N VAL A 194 21.05 -1.50 0.19
CA VAL A 194 21.99 -0.81 -0.70
C VAL A 194 21.35 0.47 -1.23
N ARG A 195 22.10 1.57 -1.21
CA ARG A 195 21.72 2.83 -1.86
C ARG A 195 22.78 3.31 -2.82
N ASN A 196 22.36 3.88 -3.93
CA ASN A 196 23.26 4.41 -4.95
C ASN A 196 22.55 5.46 -5.83
N SER A 197 23.28 6.02 -6.80
CA SER A 197 22.72 6.77 -7.92
C SER A 197 23.29 6.21 -9.22
N PHE A 198 22.47 6.17 -10.27
CA PHE A 198 22.88 5.84 -11.63
C PHE A 198 22.85 7.12 -12.45
N LEU A 199 24.03 7.67 -12.75
CA LEU A 199 24.18 8.98 -13.37
C LEU A 199 25.03 8.85 -14.62
N GLY A 200 24.57 9.41 -15.74
CA GLY A 200 25.34 9.43 -16.98
C GLY A 200 25.72 8.03 -17.50
N GLY A 201 24.88 7.02 -17.25
CA GLY A 201 25.09 5.66 -17.73
C GLY A 201 25.94 4.76 -16.82
N SER A 202 26.27 5.18 -15.60
CA SER A 202 27.07 4.38 -14.67
C SER A 202 26.57 4.46 -13.22
N TRP A 203 26.75 3.37 -12.48
CA TRP A 203 26.51 3.33 -11.04
C TRP A 203 27.66 4.00 -10.28
N GLY A 204 27.32 4.82 -9.29
CA GLY A 204 28.30 5.40 -8.38
C GLY A 204 28.73 4.45 -7.26
N HIS A 205 29.28 5.02 -6.18
CA HIS A 205 29.66 4.27 -4.98
C HIS A 205 28.41 3.76 -4.22
N GLU A 206 28.40 2.51 -3.76
CA GLU A 206 27.30 1.97 -2.95
C GLU A 206 27.39 2.44 -1.48
N GLU A 207 26.26 2.81 -0.89
CA GLU A 207 26.13 3.05 0.55
C GLU A 207 25.29 1.93 1.16
N ARG A 208 25.80 1.27 2.21
CA ARG A 208 25.16 0.09 2.85
C ARG A 208 24.93 0.24 4.35
N ASP A 209 25.49 1.27 4.96
CA ASP A 209 25.35 1.59 6.37
C ASP A 209 23.91 1.98 6.72
N ILE A 210 23.31 1.30 7.70
CA ILE A 210 22.03 1.69 8.29
C ILE A 210 22.17 1.66 9.81
N SER A 211 21.41 2.52 10.48
CA SER A 211 21.63 2.84 11.91
C SER A 211 21.19 1.72 12.88
N CYS A 212 20.47 0.71 12.38
CA CYS A 212 19.88 -0.37 13.14
C CYS A 212 19.89 -1.63 12.26
N CYS A 213 18.83 -2.44 12.30
CA CYS A 213 18.63 -3.57 11.40
C CYS A 213 17.81 -3.16 10.17
N SER A 214 17.83 -4.01 9.14
CA SER A 214 16.96 -3.83 7.97
C SER A 214 15.49 -3.91 8.37
N PRO A 215 14.65 -2.94 7.99
CA PRO A 215 13.21 -3.00 8.20
C PRO A 215 12.52 -3.92 7.19
N PHE A 216 13.24 -4.36 6.15
CA PHE A 216 12.72 -5.11 5.03
C PHE A 216 12.95 -6.60 5.23
N LEU A 217 12.05 -7.27 5.95
CA LEU A 217 12.17 -8.71 6.23
C LEU A 217 11.12 -9.51 5.46
N ARG A 218 11.50 -10.71 5.02
CA ARG A 218 10.61 -11.70 4.40
C ARG A 218 9.39 -11.97 5.27
N GLY A 219 8.21 -12.01 4.66
CA GLY A 219 6.95 -12.24 5.35
C GLY A 219 6.50 -11.06 6.21
N ARG A 220 7.15 -9.88 6.11
CA ARG A 220 6.76 -8.68 6.86
C ARG A 220 6.33 -7.56 5.95
N TYR A 221 5.53 -6.69 6.54
CA TYR A 221 5.13 -5.43 5.96
C TYR A 221 6.11 -4.33 6.33
N PHE A 222 6.12 -3.29 5.51
CA PHE A 222 6.91 -2.10 5.76
C PHE A 222 6.11 -0.82 5.50
N ASP A 223 6.41 0.21 6.27
CA ASP A 223 6.06 1.60 6.06
C ASP A 223 7.35 2.41 5.85
N LEU A 224 7.55 2.90 4.62
CA LEU A 224 8.72 3.68 4.23
C LEU A 224 8.32 5.10 3.89
N SER A 225 9.00 6.09 4.48
CA SER A 225 8.84 7.50 4.16
C SER A 225 10.15 8.11 3.68
N ILE A 226 10.16 8.65 2.46
CA ILE A 226 11.30 9.33 1.83
C ILE A 226 11.01 10.82 1.76
N ARG A 227 11.68 11.60 2.61
CA ARG A 227 11.54 13.05 2.66
C ARG A 227 12.66 13.75 1.89
N CYS A 228 12.28 14.56 0.91
CA CYS A 228 13.22 15.37 0.15
C CYS A 228 13.65 16.59 0.98
N GLY A 229 14.90 16.64 1.42
CA GLY A 229 15.53 17.82 2.00
C GLY A 229 16.29 18.65 0.96
N ASN A 230 16.85 19.79 1.38
CA ASN A 230 17.64 20.65 0.47
C ASN A 230 18.94 20.00 -0.03
N HIS A 231 19.54 19.12 0.78
CA HIS A 231 20.89 18.56 0.49
C HIS A 231 20.94 17.03 0.60
N ARG A 232 19.85 16.38 1.03
CA ARG A 232 19.79 14.94 1.26
C ARG A 232 18.35 14.45 1.30
N PHE A 233 18.16 13.18 0.99
CA PHE A 233 16.97 12.43 1.38
C PHE A 233 17.07 12.00 2.83
N LYS A 234 15.97 12.15 3.56
CA LYS A 234 15.81 11.57 4.90
C LYS A 234 14.81 10.43 4.79
N VAL A 235 15.27 9.22 5.08
CA VAL A 235 14.46 8.01 4.92
C VAL A 235 14.12 7.47 6.30
N PHE A 236 12.84 7.17 6.49
CA PHE A 236 12.29 6.62 7.71
C PHE A 236 11.59 5.30 7.40
N ALA A 237 11.74 4.32 8.29
CA ALA A 237 11.00 3.07 8.24
C ALA A 237 10.22 2.90 9.55
N GLU A 238 8.94 2.54 9.48
CA GLU A 238 8.05 2.43 10.65
C GLU A 238 8.06 3.70 11.52
N GLY A 239 8.12 4.87 10.87
CA GLY A 239 8.22 6.17 11.52
C GLY A 239 9.58 6.49 12.18
N GLN A 240 10.53 5.56 12.19
CA GLN A 240 11.86 5.74 12.78
C GLN A 240 12.90 6.12 11.72
N PRO A 241 13.87 7.00 12.02
CA PRO A 241 14.95 7.33 11.09
C PRO A 241 15.76 6.10 10.71
N LEU A 242 15.89 5.81 9.42
CA LEU A 242 16.63 4.66 8.91
C LEU A 242 18.04 5.09 8.45
N PHE A 243 18.10 5.99 7.46
CA PHE A 243 19.35 6.56 6.94
C PHE A 243 19.13 7.93 6.29
N HIS A 244 20.23 8.60 6.00
CA HIS A 244 20.28 9.78 5.15
C HIS A 244 21.05 9.46 3.87
N PHE A 245 20.55 9.93 2.72
CA PHE A 245 21.28 9.82 1.45
C PHE A 245 21.56 11.21 0.90
N HIS A 246 22.83 11.58 0.80
CA HIS A 246 23.22 12.90 0.32
C HIS A 246 22.93 13.05 -1.18
N HIS A 247 22.41 14.21 -1.57
CA HIS A 247 22.10 14.50 -2.97
C HIS A 247 23.39 14.50 -3.80
N ARG A 248 23.56 13.51 -4.67
CA ARG A 248 24.68 13.46 -5.65
C ARG A 248 24.44 14.39 -6.84
N VAL A 249 23.17 14.56 -7.18
CA VAL A 249 22.66 15.61 -8.07
C VAL A 249 21.55 16.37 -7.33
N PRO A 250 21.38 17.68 -7.58
CA PRO A 250 20.32 18.45 -6.93
C PRO A 250 18.95 17.83 -7.20
N ALA A 251 18.17 17.58 -6.14
CA ALA A 251 16.76 17.24 -6.31
C ALA A 251 16.00 18.41 -6.93
N GLY A 252 14.96 18.14 -7.72
CA GLY A 252 14.18 19.20 -8.36
C GLY A 252 13.01 18.70 -9.20
N PRO A 253 12.39 19.58 -9.99
CA PRO A 253 11.22 19.26 -10.82
C PRO A 253 11.46 18.14 -11.84
N HIS A 254 12.72 17.91 -12.21
CA HIS A 254 13.12 16.85 -13.14
C HIS A 254 13.02 15.45 -12.52
N VAL A 255 13.05 15.32 -11.19
CA VAL A 255 12.86 14.04 -10.49
C VAL A 255 11.36 13.81 -10.32
N ASP A 256 10.73 13.18 -11.29
CA ASP A 256 9.27 13.09 -11.40
C ASP A 256 8.75 11.65 -11.54
N VAL A 257 9.63 10.67 -11.67
CA VAL A 257 9.27 9.25 -11.81
C VAL A 257 9.70 8.47 -10.57
N LEU A 258 8.73 7.78 -9.95
CA LEU A 258 8.95 6.72 -8.97
C LEU A 258 8.78 5.38 -9.66
N GLU A 259 9.81 4.54 -9.60
CA GLU A 259 9.82 3.19 -10.16
C GLU A 259 10.09 2.20 -9.05
N ILE A 260 9.25 1.15 -8.96
CA ILE A 260 9.39 0.12 -7.94
C ILE A 260 9.22 -1.24 -8.61
N GLU A 261 10.23 -2.09 -8.48
CA GLU A 261 10.26 -3.42 -9.10
C GLU A 261 10.98 -4.46 -8.22
N GLY A 262 10.77 -5.73 -8.54
CA GLY A 262 11.32 -6.88 -7.83
C GLY A 262 10.33 -7.51 -6.85
N ASP A 263 10.87 -8.21 -5.85
CA ASP A 263 10.09 -9.05 -4.94
C ASP A 263 9.38 -8.23 -3.84
N VAL A 264 8.40 -7.42 -4.25
CA VAL A 264 7.61 -6.58 -3.34
C VAL A 264 6.17 -6.45 -3.84
N VAL A 265 5.23 -6.43 -2.91
CA VAL A 265 3.83 -6.12 -3.19
C VAL A 265 3.53 -4.77 -2.57
N LEU A 266 3.18 -3.76 -3.38
CA LEU A 266 2.89 -2.42 -2.84
C LEU A 266 1.42 -2.27 -2.52
N SER A 267 1.21 -1.69 -1.34
CA SER A 267 -0.10 -1.43 -0.76
C SER A 267 -0.54 0.01 -0.89
N TYR A 268 0.41 0.94 -0.75
CA TYR A 268 0.12 2.36 -0.72
C TYR A 268 1.32 3.15 -1.22
N VAL A 269 1.04 4.14 -2.06
CA VAL A 269 2.03 5.13 -2.47
C VAL A 269 1.40 6.51 -2.42
N HIS A 270 2.06 7.45 -1.76
CA HIS A 270 1.67 8.85 -1.62
C HIS A 270 2.88 9.75 -1.87
N PHE A 271 2.65 10.97 -2.34
CA PHE A 271 3.68 11.94 -2.73
C PHE A 271 3.54 13.29 -2.02
#